data_AF-A0A2E6TYZ3-F1
#
_entry.id   AF-A0A2E6TYZ3-F1
#
_cell.length_a   1.000
_cell.length_b   1.000
_cell.length_c   1.000
_cell.angle_alpha   90.00
_cell.angle_beta   90.00
_cell.angle_gamma   90.00
#
_symmetry.space_group_name_H-M   'P 1'
#
loop_
_entity.id
_entity.type
_entity.pdbx_description
1 polymer ?
#
loop_
_entity_poly.entity_id
_entity_poly.type
_entity_poly.pdbx_seq_one_letter_code
_entity_poly.pdbx_strand_id
1 'polypeptide(L)'
;DIWLKEYELTSFKIEKRLSMEYDWKRMPCNPTMRSYNEHSHLYFDTKPWADMIEYSKCRESWAEYNSERHVCLKTVEDYDSFNAYQTLDIKGTGLKKSRKAPVIKTAWKMFVRSYARSEWGLDKTQYSYPEMSEWLSKAGYPTKRTDFENGSRKTMKLIENIVPKSDETLKFLKIIKERFPQFYEEKFFVVD
;
A
#
# COMPACT_ATOMS: atom_id res chain seq x y z
N ASP A 1 -41.12 19.90 15.24
CA ASP A 1 -41.52 20.69 14.06
C ASP A 1 -41.32 20.03 12.69
N ILE A 2 -41.43 18.70 12.56
CA ILE A 2 -41.61 18.03 11.25
C ILE A 2 -43.10 17.70 11.01
N TRP A 3 -43.92 17.68 12.06
CA TRP A 3 -45.32 17.25 12.03
C TRP A 3 -46.33 18.35 11.69
N LEU A 4 -45.88 19.59 11.45
CA LEU A 4 -46.74 20.77 11.24
C LEU A 4 -46.72 21.31 9.80
N LYS A 5 -46.01 20.65 8.88
CA LYS A 5 -45.97 21.05 7.47
C LYS A 5 -46.48 19.89 6.63
N GLU A 6 -47.64 20.09 6.03
CA GLU A 6 -48.19 19.29 4.93
C GLU A 6 -47.24 19.35 3.73
N TYR A 7 -46.11 18.66 3.82
CA TYR A 7 -45.37 18.25 2.63
C TYR A 7 -46.20 17.12 2.02
N GLU A 8 -46.89 17.45 0.93
CA GLU A 8 -47.46 16.50 -0.02
C GLU A 8 -46.56 15.28 -0.18
N LEU A 9 -47.16 14.10 -0.30
CA LEU A 9 -46.53 12.86 -0.75
C LEU A 9 -45.85 13.05 -2.12
N THR A 10 -44.71 13.74 -2.15
CA THR A 10 -43.86 13.87 -3.32
C THR A 10 -42.85 12.75 -3.25
N SER A 11 -42.95 11.79 -4.17
CA SER A 11 -41.98 10.72 -4.30
C SER A 11 -40.66 11.29 -4.82
N PHE A 12 -39.67 11.45 -3.94
CA PHE A 12 -38.31 11.80 -4.36
C PHE A 12 -37.55 10.51 -4.71
N LYS A 13 -37.11 10.40 -5.97
CA LYS A 13 -36.20 9.33 -6.38
C LYS A 13 -34.78 9.70 -5.98
N ILE A 14 -34.19 8.92 -5.08
CA ILE A 14 -32.78 9.05 -4.71
C ILE A 14 -32.03 7.89 -5.34
N GLU A 15 -31.15 8.19 -6.30
CA GLU A 15 -30.18 7.22 -6.80
C GLU A 15 -29.05 7.10 -5.77
N LYS A 16 -28.99 5.95 -5.08
CA LYS A 16 -27.88 5.61 -4.18
C LYS A 16 -27.08 4.49 -4.81
N ARG A 17 -25.75 4.63 -4.78
CA ARG A 17 -24.85 3.52 -5.10
C ARG A 17 -25.02 2.44 -4.04
N LEU A 18 -25.41 1.24 -4.45
CA LEU A 18 -25.37 0.07 -3.59
C LEU A 18 -23.90 -0.37 -3.45
N SER A 19 -23.31 -0.12 -2.28
CA SER A 19 -21.99 -0.64 -1.97
C SER A 19 -22.13 -2.10 -1.54
N MET A 20 -21.56 -3.02 -2.32
CA MET A 20 -21.45 -4.44 -1.97
C MET A 20 -20.12 -4.71 -1.25
N GLU A 21 -19.65 -3.73 -0.47
CA GLU A 21 -18.42 -3.85 0.31
C GLU A 21 -18.61 -4.82 1.49
N TYR A 22 -17.53 -5.52 1.81
CA TYR A 22 -17.48 -6.30 3.02
C TYR A 22 -17.46 -5.37 4.25
N ASP A 23 -18.29 -5.65 5.26
CA ASP A 23 -18.47 -4.76 6.43
C ASP A 23 -17.35 -4.90 7.48
N TRP A 24 -16.35 -5.76 7.26
CA TRP A 24 -15.18 -5.93 8.16
C TRP A 24 -15.50 -6.28 9.63
N LYS A 25 -16.75 -6.60 9.96
CA LYS A 25 -17.17 -7.00 11.31
C LYS A 25 -16.50 -8.28 11.79
N ARG A 26 -16.00 -9.10 10.87
CA ARG A 26 -15.19 -10.29 11.15
C ARG A 26 -13.91 -10.19 10.33
N MET A 27 -12.86 -10.86 10.80
CA MET A 27 -11.61 -10.89 10.07
C MET A 27 -11.71 -11.89 8.92
N PRO A 28 -11.53 -11.45 7.66
CA PRO A 28 -11.46 -12.37 6.53
C PRO A 28 -10.17 -13.19 6.59
N CYS A 29 -10.26 -14.47 6.26
CA CYS A 29 -9.14 -15.38 6.14
C CYS A 29 -9.34 -16.32 4.94
N ASN A 30 -8.26 -16.93 4.44
CA ASN A 30 -8.27 -17.83 3.29
C ASN A 30 -8.97 -17.22 2.04
N PRO A 31 -8.49 -16.07 1.53
CA PRO A 31 -9.07 -15.47 0.33
C PRO A 31 -8.92 -16.41 -0.88
N THR A 32 -10.02 -16.64 -1.60
CA THR A 32 -10.06 -17.51 -2.79
C THR A 32 -10.99 -16.92 -3.84
N MET A 33 -10.78 -17.28 -5.11
CA MET A 33 -11.73 -16.98 -6.18
C MET A 33 -12.71 -18.14 -6.33
N ARG A 34 -14.01 -17.84 -6.36
CA ARG A 34 -15.06 -18.83 -6.67
C ARG A 34 -15.90 -18.35 -7.84
N SER A 35 -16.19 -19.26 -8.77
CA SER A 35 -17.03 -18.97 -9.93
C SER A 35 -18.47 -19.41 -9.69
N TYR A 36 -19.42 -18.54 -9.99
CA TYR A 36 -20.85 -18.80 -9.93
C TYR A 36 -21.55 -18.04 -11.07
N ASN A 37 -22.38 -18.72 -11.86
CA ASN A 37 -23.09 -18.13 -13.02
C ASN A 37 -22.18 -17.27 -13.92
N GLU A 38 -21.07 -17.83 -14.40
CA GLU A 38 -20.10 -17.17 -15.30
C GLU A 38 -19.34 -15.96 -14.68
N HIS A 39 -19.59 -15.65 -13.41
CA HIS A 39 -18.91 -14.59 -12.69
C HIS A 39 -17.95 -15.15 -11.64
N SER A 40 -16.76 -14.57 -11.56
CA SER A 40 -15.76 -14.90 -10.53
C SER A 40 -15.82 -13.87 -9.41
N HIS A 41 -15.98 -14.36 -8.19
CA HIS A 41 -16.11 -13.55 -6.98
C HIS A 41 -15.00 -13.86 -6.00
N LEU A 42 -14.49 -12.82 -5.34
CA LEU A 42 -13.69 -12.96 -4.13
C LEU A 42 -14.56 -13.58 -3.03
N TYR A 43 -14.05 -14.66 -2.46
CA TYR A 43 -14.59 -15.36 -1.31
C TYR A 43 -13.55 -15.44 -0.21
N PHE A 44 -13.97 -15.41 1.04
CA PHE A 44 -13.10 -15.62 2.19
C PHE A 44 -13.88 -16.32 3.30
N ASP A 45 -13.18 -17.15 4.07
CA ASP A 45 -13.64 -17.59 5.37
C ASP A 45 -13.57 -16.43 6.37
N THR A 46 -14.17 -16.57 7.55
CA THR A 46 -14.08 -15.52 8.57
C THR A 46 -13.85 -16.06 9.96
N LYS A 47 -13.01 -15.36 10.73
CA LYS A 47 -12.77 -15.63 12.15
C LYS A 47 -13.06 -14.36 12.97
N PRO A 48 -13.35 -14.48 14.28
CA PRO A 48 -13.47 -13.28 15.11
C PRO A 48 -12.15 -12.50 15.12
N TRP A 49 -12.25 -11.18 15.26
CA TRP A 49 -11.09 -10.36 15.60
C TRP A 49 -10.54 -10.77 16.97
N ALA A 50 -9.23 -10.66 17.20
CA ALA A 50 -8.67 -11.01 18.50
C ALA A 50 -9.15 -10.04 19.59
N ASP A 51 -9.25 -8.76 19.23
CA ASP A 51 -9.74 -7.69 20.10
C ASP A 51 -10.36 -6.53 19.31
N MET A 52 -10.87 -5.53 20.04
CA MET A 52 -11.41 -4.30 19.47
C MET A 52 -10.36 -3.40 18.81
N ILE A 53 -9.09 -3.54 19.19
CA ILE A 53 -7.99 -2.71 18.66
C ILE A 53 -7.68 -3.14 17.23
N GLU A 54 -7.55 -4.44 16.96
CA GLU A 54 -7.36 -4.98 15.62
C GLU A 54 -8.53 -4.62 14.69
N TYR A 55 -9.76 -4.79 15.17
CA TYR A 55 -10.95 -4.38 14.43
C TYR A 55 -10.90 -2.90 14.07
N SER A 56 -10.59 -2.03 15.04
CA SER A 56 -10.53 -0.58 14.83
C SER A 56 -9.43 -0.21 13.83
N LYS A 57 -8.24 -0.82 13.95
CA LYS A 57 -7.13 -0.66 12.99
C LYS A 57 -7.54 -1.05 11.57
N CYS A 58 -8.23 -2.17 11.40
CA CYS A 58 -8.73 -2.60 10.08
C CYS A 58 -9.75 -1.60 9.51
N ARG A 59 -10.70 -1.14 10.33
CA ARG A 59 -11.74 -0.17 9.90
C ARG A 59 -11.15 1.18 9.52
N GLU A 60 -10.23 1.71 10.33
CA GLU A 60 -9.50 2.94 10.01
C GLU A 60 -8.72 2.80 8.71
N SER A 61 -7.98 1.69 8.56
CA SER A 61 -7.20 1.44 7.35
C SER A 61 -8.09 1.30 6.12
N TRP A 62 -9.27 0.66 6.23
CA TRP A 62 -10.23 0.59 5.13
C TRP A 62 -10.78 1.97 4.77
N ALA A 63 -11.15 2.78 5.77
CA ALA A 63 -11.63 4.14 5.54
C ALA A 63 -10.58 5.00 4.83
N GLU A 64 -9.31 4.93 5.26
CA GLU A 64 -8.19 5.61 4.58
C GLU A 64 -8.00 5.07 3.16
N TYR A 65 -7.96 3.75 2.99
CA TYR A 65 -7.83 3.07 1.71
C TYR A 65 -8.95 3.46 0.75
N ASN A 66 -10.16 3.71 1.24
CA ASN A 66 -11.34 4.02 0.42
C ASN A 66 -11.60 5.53 0.23
N SER A 67 -10.90 6.40 0.97
CA SER A 67 -11.17 7.85 1.05
C SER A 67 -11.12 8.61 -0.27
N GLU A 68 -10.03 8.45 -1.06
CA GLU A 68 -9.86 9.20 -2.32
C GLU A 68 -10.77 8.72 -3.46
N ARG A 69 -11.17 7.44 -3.41
CA ARG A 69 -11.98 6.77 -4.44
C ARG A 69 -12.56 5.51 -3.84
N HIS A 70 -13.88 5.37 -3.95
CA HIS A 70 -14.59 4.18 -3.50
C HIS A 70 -14.25 2.95 -4.36
N VAL A 71 -13.78 1.88 -3.72
CA VAL A 71 -13.33 0.61 -4.30
C VAL A 71 -14.04 -0.55 -3.61
N CYS A 72 -14.52 -1.51 -4.39
CA CYS A 72 -14.96 -2.81 -3.88
C CYS A 72 -13.87 -3.83 -4.20
N LEU A 73 -13.49 -4.66 -3.22
CA LEU A 73 -12.55 -5.76 -3.46
C LEU A 73 -13.24 -6.83 -4.30
N LYS A 74 -12.66 -7.16 -5.46
CA LYS A 74 -13.25 -8.13 -6.40
C LYS A 74 -12.37 -9.35 -6.58
N THR A 75 -11.06 -9.21 -6.38
CA THR A 75 -10.10 -10.29 -6.59
C THR A 75 -9.24 -10.53 -5.35
N VAL A 76 -8.54 -11.67 -5.32
CA VAL A 76 -7.56 -11.96 -4.25
C VAL A 76 -6.46 -10.90 -4.24
N GLU A 77 -6.04 -10.41 -5.41
CA GLU A 77 -5.02 -9.37 -5.52
C GLU A 77 -5.48 -8.02 -4.95
N ASP A 78 -6.78 -7.69 -5.09
CA ASP A 78 -7.37 -6.51 -4.43
C ASP A 78 -7.28 -6.65 -2.91
N TYR A 79 -7.60 -7.85 -2.39
CA TYR A 79 -7.51 -8.16 -0.96
C TYR A 79 -6.07 -8.10 -0.46
N ASP A 80 -5.12 -8.73 -1.15
CA ASP A 80 -3.71 -8.74 -0.78
C ASP A 80 -3.12 -7.33 -0.80
N SER A 81 -3.52 -6.50 -1.78
CA SER A 81 -3.14 -5.09 -1.85
C SER A 81 -3.63 -4.31 -0.63
N PHE A 82 -4.88 -4.55 -0.19
CA PHE A 82 -5.40 -3.94 1.03
C PHE A 82 -4.72 -4.50 2.30
N ASN A 83 -4.46 -5.79 2.36
CA ASN A 83 -3.76 -6.40 3.49
C ASN A 83 -2.34 -5.80 3.64
N ALA A 84 -1.59 -5.70 2.54
CA ALA A 84 -0.29 -5.02 2.52
C ALA A 84 -0.39 -3.51 2.85
N TYR A 85 -1.53 -2.87 2.55
CA TYR A 85 -1.77 -1.48 2.92
C TYR A 85 -1.95 -1.32 4.44
N GLN A 86 -2.59 -2.29 5.09
CA GLN A 86 -2.74 -2.32 6.56
C GLN A 86 -1.41 -2.52 7.26
N THR A 87 -0.58 -3.45 6.79
CA THR A 87 0.71 -3.79 7.43
C THR A 87 1.73 -2.68 7.33
N LEU A 88 1.65 -1.84 6.30
CA LEU A 88 2.50 -0.67 6.14
C LEU A 88 2.07 0.43 7.13
N ASP A 89 2.79 0.63 8.23
CA ASP A 89 2.57 1.80 9.08
C ASP A 89 3.37 2.99 8.57
N ILE A 90 2.69 4.07 8.19
CA ILE A 90 3.32 5.34 7.81
C ILE A 90 2.66 6.52 8.52
N LYS A 91 1.86 6.28 9.57
CA LYS A 91 1.21 7.35 10.32
C LYS A 91 2.28 8.30 10.89
N GLY A 92 2.03 9.60 10.86
CA GLY A 92 2.97 10.64 11.32
C GLY A 92 4.17 10.93 10.40
N THR A 93 4.45 10.07 9.41
CA THR A 93 5.59 10.27 8.50
C THR A 93 5.35 11.37 7.46
N GLY A 94 4.09 11.60 7.07
CA GLY A 94 3.70 12.45 5.94
C GLY A 94 3.88 11.80 4.56
N LEU A 95 4.22 10.50 4.50
CA LEU A 95 4.16 9.74 3.26
C LEU A 95 2.70 9.42 2.91
N LYS A 96 2.44 9.16 1.62
CA LYS A 96 1.17 8.62 1.13
C LYS A 96 1.35 7.15 0.76
N LYS A 97 0.46 6.28 1.28
CA LYS A 97 0.39 4.86 0.91
C LYS A 97 -0.13 4.71 -0.51
N SER A 98 0.46 3.84 -1.31
CA SER A 98 -0.11 3.47 -2.60
C SER A 98 -1.11 2.34 -2.42
N ARG A 99 -2.26 2.39 -3.08
CA ARG A 99 -3.21 1.26 -3.04
C ARG A 99 -2.68 0.02 -3.75
N LYS A 100 -1.90 0.21 -4.81
CA LYS A 100 -1.30 -0.88 -5.58
C LYS A 100 0.13 -1.10 -5.12
N ALA A 101 0.41 -2.29 -4.60
CA ALA A 101 1.72 -2.71 -4.10
C ALA A 101 2.30 -1.69 -3.08
N PRO A 102 1.57 -1.36 -1.98
CA PRO A 102 1.93 -0.33 -1.01
C PRO A 102 3.33 -0.51 -0.43
N VAL A 103 3.63 -1.74 0.00
CA VAL A 103 4.85 -2.10 0.71
C VAL A 103 6.06 -1.96 -0.23
N ILE A 104 6.07 -2.66 -1.36
CA ILE A 104 7.20 -2.60 -2.30
C ILE A 104 7.40 -1.21 -2.90
N LYS A 105 6.34 -0.43 -3.17
CA LYS A 105 6.52 0.96 -3.63
C LYS A 105 7.14 1.84 -2.57
N THR A 106 6.86 1.59 -1.30
CA THR A 106 7.50 2.32 -0.19
C THR A 106 8.96 1.91 -0.07
N ALA A 107 9.25 0.61 -0.14
CA ALA A 107 10.60 0.06 -0.20
C ALA A 107 11.42 0.69 -1.34
N TRP A 108 10.88 0.67 -2.56
CA TRP A 108 11.48 1.30 -3.74
C TRP A 108 11.72 2.80 -3.55
N LYS A 109 10.74 3.55 -3.01
CA LYS A 109 10.90 5.00 -2.72
C LYS A 109 12.05 5.25 -1.75
N MET A 110 12.17 4.43 -0.70
CA MET A 110 13.22 4.60 0.30
C MET A 110 14.59 4.32 -0.31
N PHE A 111 14.71 3.25 -1.11
CA PHE A 111 15.95 2.94 -1.84
C PHE A 111 16.35 4.05 -2.83
N VAL A 112 15.43 4.54 -3.66
CA VAL A 112 15.71 5.61 -4.62
C VAL A 112 16.16 6.89 -3.90
N ARG A 113 15.52 7.22 -2.78
CA ARG A 113 15.88 8.40 -1.97
C ARG A 113 17.23 8.24 -1.27
N SER A 114 17.53 7.07 -0.71
CA SER A 114 18.82 6.82 -0.08
C SER A 114 19.95 6.86 -1.10
N TYR A 115 19.75 6.25 -2.28
CA TYR A 115 20.73 6.30 -3.36
C TYR A 115 21.00 7.72 -3.82
N ALA A 116 19.96 8.49 -4.14
CA ALA A 116 20.09 9.87 -4.64
C ALA A 116 20.78 10.83 -3.63
N ARG A 117 20.85 10.44 -2.36
CA ARG A 117 21.45 11.22 -1.27
C ARG A 117 22.81 10.70 -0.82
N SER A 118 23.29 9.60 -1.40
CA SER A 118 24.46 8.87 -0.91
C SER A 118 24.34 8.50 0.59
N GLU A 119 23.16 8.02 0.97
CA GLU A 119 22.82 7.59 2.34
C GLU A 119 22.72 6.07 2.42
N TRP A 120 22.74 5.53 3.64
CA TRP A 120 22.55 4.09 3.90
C TRP A 120 23.58 3.18 3.22
N GLY A 121 24.85 3.63 3.21
CA GLY A 121 25.96 2.94 2.58
C GLY A 121 26.02 3.07 1.04
N LEU A 122 25.11 3.83 0.44
CA LEU A 122 25.08 4.06 -1.00
C LEU A 122 25.91 5.28 -1.39
N ASP A 123 26.43 5.26 -2.62
CA ASP A 123 27.10 6.41 -3.21
C ASP A 123 26.60 6.62 -4.63
N LYS A 124 25.94 7.77 -4.85
CA LYS A 124 25.38 8.16 -6.14
C LYS A 124 26.41 8.35 -7.26
N THR A 125 27.70 8.39 -6.94
CA THR A 125 28.77 8.50 -7.94
C THR A 125 29.15 7.15 -8.55
N GLN A 126 28.79 6.03 -7.92
CA GLN A 126 29.11 4.68 -8.41
C GLN A 126 28.39 4.34 -9.73
N TYR A 127 27.12 4.74 -9.84
CA TYR A 127 26.31 4.56 -11.04
C TYR A 127 25.49 5.82 -11.34
N SER A 128 25.37 6.16 -12.61
CA SER A 128 24.51 7.26 -13.03
C SER A 128 23.03 6.93 -12.82
N TYR A 129 22.19 7.96 -12.69
CA TYR A 129 20.73 7.76 -12.57
C TYR A 129 20.10 7.01 -13.77
N PRO A 130 20.54 7.21 -15.03
CA PRO A 130 20.13 6.35 -16.14
C PRO A 130 20.44 4.87 -15.91
N GLU A 131 21.68 4.53 -15.55
CA GLU A 131 22.09 3.14 -15.29
C GLU A 131 21.27 2.51 -14.17
N MET A 132 21.04 3.26 -13.09
CA MET A 132 20.23 2.80 -11.96
C MET A 132 18.76 2.59 -12.34
N SER A 133 18.20 3.50 -13.14
CA SER A 133 16.82 3.39 -13.61
C SER A 133 16.62 2.19 -14.54
N GLU A 134 17.61 1.93 -15.40
CA GLU A 134 17.59 0.77 -16.30
C GLU A 134 17.75 -0.54 -15.53
N TRP A 135 18.69 -0.60 -14.57
CA TRP A 135 18.92 -1.78 -13.74
C TRP A 135 17.68 -2.16 -12.93
N LEU A 136 17.05 -1.20 -12.24
CA LEU A 136 15.82 -1.47 -11.47
C LEU A 136 14.67 -1.88 -12.39
N SER A 137 14.52 -1.24 -13.54
CA SER A 137 13.47 -1.59 -14.50
C SER A 137 13.66 -2.99 -15.07
N LYS A 138 14.90 -3.38 -15.40
CA LYS A 138 15.26 -4.75 -15.81
C LYS A 138 14.98 -5.77 -14.72
N ALA A 139 15.13 -5.39 -13.45
CA ALA A 139 14.82 -6.23 -12.30
C ALA A 139 13.30 -6.30 -11.96
N GLY A 140 12.43 -5.65 -12.75
CA GLY A 140 10.98 -5.68 -12.56
C GLY A 140 10.41 -4.52 -11.74
N TYR A 141 11.20 -3.48 -11.46
CA TYR A 141 10.78 -2.28 -10.72
C TYR A 141 10.82 -1.05 -11.64
N PRO A 142 9.72 -0.72 -12.35
CA PRO A 142 9.69 0.38 -13.31
C PRO A 142 10.18 1.68 -12.66
N THR A 143 11.33 2.16 -13.12
CA THR A 143 12.04 3.32 -12.55
C THR A 143 12.52 4.22 -13.67
N LYS A 144 12.37 5.53 -13.50
CA LYS A 144 12.86 6.54 -14.43
C LYS A 144 14.04 7.30 -13.81
N ARG A 145 14.91 7.85 -14.66
CA ARG A 145 15.95 8.80 -14.24
C ARG A 145 15.39 9.90 -13.33
N THR A 146 14.22 10.45 -13.69
CA THR A 146 13.56 11.53 -12.95
C THR A 146 13.13 11.13 -11.53
N ASP A 147 12.97 9.84 -11.23
CA ASP A 147 12.64 9.38 -9.88
C ASP A 147 13.80 9.63 -8.91
N PHE A 148 15.04 9.44 -9.35
CA PHE A 148 16.23 9.75 -8.55
C PHE A 148 16.44 11.25 -8.39
N GLU A 149 16.22 12.04 -9.45
CA GLU A 149 16.25 13.50 -9.37
C GLU A 149 15.23 14.02 -8.35
N ASN A 150 14.00 13.48 -8.39
CA ASN A 150 12.97 13.80 -7.42
C ASN A 150 13.33 13.32 -6.01
N GLY A 151 13.92 12.12 -5.89
CA GLY A 151 14.37 11.55 -4.62
C GLY A 151 15.45 12.39 -3.92
N SER A 152 16.28 13.10 -4.68
CA SER A 152 17.31 14.00 -4.15
C SER A 152 16.75 15.27 -3.48
N ARG A 153 15.49 15.65 -3.78
CA ARG A 153 14.88 16.88 -3.25
C ARG A 153 14.72 16.81 -1.73
N LYS A 154 15.16 17.85 -1.02
CA LYS A 154 15.04 17.97 0.45
C LYS A 154 13.61 17.81 0.97
N THR A 155 12.61 18.20 0.19
CA THR A 155 11.18 18.06 0.53
C THR A 155 10.71 16.61 0.59
N MET A 156 11.39 15.69 -0.09
CA MET A 156 11.08 14.26 -0.03
C MET A 156 11.73 13.68 1.23
N LYS A 157 10.96 13.08 2.13
CA LYS A 157 11.54 12.54 3.38
C LYS A 157 12.22 11.19 3.15
N LEU A 158 13.46 11.02 3.61
CA LEU A 158 14.07 9.70 3.75
C LEU A 158 13.74 9.23 5.17
N ILE A 159 13.07 8.09 5.30
CA ILE A 159 12.50 7.62 6.57
C ILE A 159 13.05 6.24 6.84
N GLU A 160 13.68 6.10 8.00
CA GLU A 160 14.24 4.83 8.45
C GLU A 160 13.13 3.93 9.01
N ASN A 161 13.38 2.62 8.98
CA ASN A 161 12.58 1.60 9.65
C ASN A 161 11.08 1.58 9.29
N ILE A 162 10.77 1.80 8.02
CA ILE A 162 9.38 1.96 7.57
C ILE A 162 8.89 0.81 6.67
N VAL A 163 9.79 -0.04 6.19
CA VAL A 163 9.44 -1.10 5.26
C VAL A 163 9.15 -2.38 6.04
N PRO A 164 7.92 -2.94 5.99
CA PRO A 164 7.66 -4.25 6.57
C PRO A 164 8.45 -5.35 5.85
N LYS A 165 8.90 -6.35 6.61
CA LYS A 165 9.49 -7.57 6.03
C LYS A 165 8.39 -8.42 5.39
N SER A 166 8.57 -8.76 4.11
CA SER A 166 7.74 -9.68 3.35
C SER A 166 8.61 -10.38 2.32
N ASP A 167 8.14 -11.49 1.75
CA ASP A 167 8.88 -12.19 0.69
C ASP A 167 9.21 -11.27 -0.49
N GLU A 168 8.33 -10.33 -0.81
CA GLU A 168 8.53 -9.35 -1.88
C GLU A 168 9.65 -8.35 -1.54
N THR A 169 9.68 -7.82 -0.31
CA THR A 169 10.70 -6.85 0.10
C THR A 169 12.05 -7.50 0.36
N LEU A 170 12.07 -8.77 0.79
CA LEU A 170 13.29 -9.56 0.92
C LEU A 170 13.89 -9.90 -0.46
N LYS A 171 13.06 -10.24 -1.45
CA LYS A 171 13.52 -10.39 -2.85
C LYS A 171 14.11 -9.08 -3.38
N PHE A 172 13.45 -7.95 -3.11
CA PHE A 172 13.98 -6.64 -3.50
C PHE A 172 15.31 -6.31 -2.81
N LEU A 173 15.42 -6.59 -1.51
CA LEU A 173 16.66 -6.42 -0.76
C LEU A 173 17.79 -7.27 -1.35
N LYS A 174 17.52 -8.53 -1.70
CA LYS A 174 18.51 -9.41 -2.32
C LYS A 174 19.10 -8.78 -3.59
N ILE A 175 18.23 -8.26 -4.47
CA ILE A 175 18.65 -7.56 -5.69
C ILE A 175 19.51 -6.34 -5.35
N ILE A 176 19.12 -5.55 -4.35
CA ILE A 176 19.91 -4.40 -3.89
C ILE A 176 21.28 -4.84 -3.39
N LYS A 177 21.34 -5.85 -2.53
CA LYS A 177 22.57 -6.35 -1.89
C LYS A 177 23.53 -7.02 -2.88
N GLU A 178 23.02 -7.61 -3.97
CA GLU A 178 23.86 -8.11 -5.07
C GLU A 178 24.68 -7.00 -5.74
N ARG A 179 24.12 -5.78 -5.83
CA ARG A 179 24.82 -4.61 -6.40
C ARG A 179 25.51 -3.75 -5.35
N PHE A 180 24.93 -3.63 -4.16
CA PHE A 180 25.39 -2.81 -3.04
C PHE A 180 25.47 -3.65 -1.76
N PRO A 181 26.50 -4.51 -1.60
CA PRO A 181 26.64 -5.35 -0.41
C PRO A 181 26.63 -4.56 0.90
N GLN A 182 27.15 -3.32 0.86
CA GLN A 182 27.24 -2.41 1.99
C GLN A 182 25.93 -1.69 2.35
N PHE A 183 24.81 -1.94 1.66
CA PHE A 183 23.54 -1.28 1.95
C PHE A 183 23.06 -1.53 3.40
N TYR A 184 22.65 -0.47 4.10
CA TYR A 184 22.22 -0.56 5.50
C TYR A 184 20.75 -1.03 5.60
N GLU A 185 20.54 -2.34 5.67
CA GLU A 185 19.21 -2.96 5.74
C GLU A 185 18.50 -2.69 7.08
N GLU A 186 19.27 -2.45 8.14
CA GLU A 186 18.81 -2.10 9.47
C GLU A 186 18.13 -0.72 9.52
N LYS A 187 18.43 0.16 8.56
CA LYS A 187 17.74 1.44 8.38
C LYS A 187 16.53 1.32 7.46
N PHE A 188 16.38 0.21 6.75
CA PHE A 188 15.34 0.00 5.77
C PHE A 188 14.08 -0.62 6.38
N PHE A 189 14.25 -1.74 7.08
CA PHE A 189 13.15 -2.51 7.63
C PHE A 189 12.71 -2.00 9.00
N VAL A 190 11.41 -2.14 9.29
CA VAL A 190 10.86 -1.95 10.64
C VAL A 190 11.67 -2.80 11.64
N VAL A 191 11.97 -2.22 12.81
CA VAL A 191 12.64 -2.93 13.91
C VAL A 191 11.60 -3.82 14.59
N ASP A 192 11.91 -5.11 14.70
CA ASP A 192 11.07 -6.10 15.39
C ASP A 192 11.05 -5.86 16.91
#